data_AF-A0A8B7BP70-F1
#
_entry.id   AF-A0A8B7BP70-F1
#
_cell.length_a   1.000
_cell.length_b   1.000
_cell.length_c   1.000
_cell.angle_alpha   90.00
_cell.angle_beta   90.00
_cell.angle_gamma   90.00
#
_symmetry.space_group_name_H-M   'P 1'
#
loop_
_entity.id
_entity.type
_entity.pdbx_description
1 polymer ?
#
loop_
_entity_poly.entity_id
_entity_poly.type
_entity_poly.pdbx_seq_one_letter_code
_entity_poly.pdbx_strand_id
1 'polypeptide(L)'
;MEVPMVAGDGECRDEEAAMHLKLVAIAAILVASIAGVAIPLAGRRQRFLRSDGGGFAFVEAFGAGVILATGFVHMLPEAEESLADAAMPARAWTEFPFAGFAAMVAALGTLALDFIGTTFYERKHGAEKGKQKAERVGVWSPSPGSDEFNDDAMHIIGVHAHAAAHGEVDGGGVSSHVRHVVVSQILELGIVSHSVTIGLSLGVSQNPCTIRPLIAALSFHQFFEGFALGAYISQARFSSLKEAVMACFFALTTPGGIGLGLSAASFYDPDSPTAMAAEGLLDSISAGILIYMALVDLVAADFLDRLKNGSTSLRVGSYIALFLGAGLMSLLALRA
;
A
#
# COMPACT_ATOMS: atom_id res chain seq x y z
N MET A 1 0.53 36.97 17.06
CA MET A 1 0.41 35.50 17.12
C MET A 1 -1.00 35.22 17.55
N GLU A 2 -1.91 35.21 16.58
CA GLU A 2 -3.33 34.97 16.82
C GLU A 2 -3.53 33.46 16.93
N VAL A 3 -4.03 33.04 18.07
CA VAL A 3 -4.51 31.67 18.32
C VAL A 3 -5.75 31.49 17.45
N PRO A 4 -5.84 30.46 16.58
CA PRO A 4 -7.04 30.26 15.80
C PRO A 4 -8.17 29.83 16.74
N MET A 5 -9.31 30.48 16.56
CA MET A 5 -10.56 30.24 17.28
C MET A 5 -10.98 28.78 17.10
N VAL A 6 -11.15 28.09 18.23
CA VAL A 6 -11.93 26.85 18.31
C VAL A 6 -13.35 27.22 17.86
N ALA A 7 -13.83 26.60 16.78
CA ALA A 7 -15.20 26.76 16.31
C ALA A 7 -16.16 26.38 17.45
N GLY A 8 -17.20 27.18 17.68
CA GLY A 8 -18.12 26.96 18.79
C GLY A 8 -18.88 25.65 18.62
N ASP A 9 -19.15 24.95 19.71
CA ASP A 9 -19.82 23.63 19.78
C ASP A 9 -21.20 23.56 19.07
N GLY A 10 -21.77 24.69 18.63
CA GLY A 10 -23.00 24.77 17.82
C GLY A 10 -22.80 24.86 16.30
N GLU A 11 -21.58 25.09 15.78
CA GLU A 11 -21.29 25.22 14.34
C GLU A 11 -20.89 23.88 13.67
N CYS A 12 -20.63 22.84 14.47
CA CYS A 12 -20.13 21.54 13.99
C CYS A 12 -21.21 20.43 13.92
N ARG A 13 -22.49 20.75 14.11
CA ARG A 13 -23.61 19.81 13.91
C ARG A 13 -24.61 20.40 12.92
N ASP A 14 -24.35 20.16 11.64
CA ASP A 14 -25.21 20.57 10.53
C ASP A 14 -25.31 19.38 9.55
N GLU A 15 -26.46 18.72 9.55
CA GLU A 15 -26.73 17.54 8.71
C GLU A 15 -26.74 17.89 7.22
N GLU A 16 -27.27 19.06 6.86
CA GLU A 16 -27.33 19.50 5.46
C GLU A 16 -25.91 19.77 4.94
N ALA A 17 -25.10 20.48 5.72
CA ALA A 17 -23.69 20.70 5.39
C ALA A 17 -22.89 19.39 5.37
N ALA A 18 -23.14 18.46 6.30
CA ALA A 18 -22.49 17.15 6.34
C ALA A 18 -22.82 16.34 5.08
N MET A 19 -24.08 16.34 4.65
CA MET A 19 -24.51 15.66 3.43
C MET A 19 -23.88 16.26 2.18
N HIS A 20 -23.82 17.58 2.07
CA HIS A 20 -23.11 18.25 0.97
C HIS A 20 -21.62 17.88 0.95
N LEU A 21 -20.97 17.87 2.12
CA LEU A 21 -19.56 17.50 2.23
C LEU A 21 -19.31 16.04 1.85
N LYS A 22 -20.18 15.10 2.22
CA LYS A 22 -20.06 13.68 1.80
C LYS A 22 -20.15 13.52 0.28
N LEU A 23 -21.02 14.27 -0.40
CA LEU A 23 -21.10 14.25 -1.87
C LEU A 23 -19.84 14.84 -2.50
N VAL A 24 -19.30 15.92 -1.93
CA VAL A 24 -18.00 16.48 -2.34
C VAL A 24 -16.87 15.46 -2.10
N ALA A 25 -16.89 14.75 -0.98
CA ALA A 25 -15.92 13.70 -0.65
C ALA A 25 -15.92 12.60 -1.70
N ILE A 26 -17.10 12.06 -2.04
CA ILE A 26 -17.28 11.04 -3.08
C ILE A 26 -16.65 11.49 -4.40
N ALA A 27 -16.95 12.71 -4.85
CA ALA A 27 -16.43 13.23 -6.10
C ALA A 27 -14.91 13.48 -6.05
N ALA A 28 -14.41 14.10 -4.99
CA ALA A 28 -12.99 14.43 -4.83
C ALA A 28 -12.12 13.18 -4.74
N ILE A 29 -12.51 12.21 -3.91
CA ILE A 29 -11.79 10.94 -3.72
C ILE A 29 -11.82 10.13 -5.01
N LEU A 30 -12.97 10.05 -5.70
CA LEU A 30 -13.05 9.33 -6.98
C LEU A 30 -12.10 9.93 -8.03
N VAL A 31 -12.07 11.26 -8.17
CA VAL A 31 -11.17 11.94 -9.11
C VAL A 31 -9.72 11.73 -8.72
N ALA A 32 -9.37 11.86 -7.44
CA ALA A 32 -8.04 11.62 -6.92
C ALA A 32 -7.57 10.17 -7.18
N SER A 33 -8.43 9.18 -6.92
CA SER A 33 -8.14 7.77 -7.14
C SER A 33 -7.91 7.44 -8.61
N ILE A 34 -8.79 7.92 -9.50
CA ILE A 34 -8.67 7.70 -10.94
C ILE A 34 -7.38 8.35 -11.45
N ALA A 35 -7.09 9.59 -11.04
CA ALA A 35 -5.88 10.29 -11.45
C ALA A 35 -4.62 9.56 -10.95
N GLY A 36 -4.61 9.15 -9.67
CA GLY A 36 -3.51 8.43 -9.03
C GLY A 36 -3.15 7.17 -9.80
N VAL A 37 -4.13 6.29 -10.06
CA VAL A 37 -3.90 5.01 -10.76
C VAL A 37 -3.62 5.21 -12.26
N ALA A 38 -4.30 6.15 -12.92
CA ALA A 38 -4.17 6.34 -14.36
C ALA A 38 -2.80 6.90 -14.78
N ILE A 39 -2.16 7.73 -13.96
CA ILE A 39 -0.87 8.36 -14.31
C ILE A 39 0.23 7.32 -14.57
N PRO A 40 0.54 6.37 -13.65
CA PRO A 40 1.53 5.33 -13.89
C PRO A 40 1.13 4.36 -15.03
N LEU A 41 -0.15 4.03 -15.16
CA LEU A 41 -0.66 3.16 -16.24
C LEU A 41 -0.47 3.81 -17.62
N ALA A 42 -0.79 5.10 -17.75
CA ALA A 42 -0.58 5.86 -18.97
C ALA A 42 0.91 6.11 -19.26
N GLY A 43 1.72 6.25 -18.21
CA GLY A 43 3.18 6.41 -18.30
C GLY A 43 3.86 5.26 -19.05
N ARG A 44 3.32 4.04 -18.99
CA ARG A 44 3.79 2.89 -19.78
C ARG A 44 3.69 3.10 -21.30
N ARG A 45 2.76 3.94 -21.77
CA ARG A 45 2.54 4.24 -23.19
C ARG A 45 3.30 5.48 -23.68
N GLN A 46 3.72 6.39 -22.80
CA GLN A 46 4.28 7.70 -23.15
C GLN A 46 5.77 7.78 -22.85
N ARG A 47 6.60 8.16 -23.83
CA ARG A 47 8.08 8.27 -23.68
C ARG A 47 8.52 9.26 -22.60
N PHE A 48 7.72 10.27 -22.29
CA PHE A 48 8.06 11.36 -21.36
C PHE A 48 7.94 10.95 -19.88
N LEU A 49 7.18 9.89 -19.59
CA LEU A 49 6.99 9.28 -18.26
C LEU A 49 7.66 7.91 -18.17
N ARG A 50 8.69 7.65 -19.01
CA ARG A 50 9.46 6.40 -18.90
C ARG A 50 9.99 6.32 -17.47
N SER A 51 9.82 5.15 -16.85
CA SER A 51 10.30 4.80 -15.50
C SER A 51 11.81 5.04 -15.30
N ASP A 52 12.58 5.33 -16.35
CA ASP A 52 13.99 5.76 -16.30
C ASP A 52 14.21 7.28 -16.04
N GLY A 53 13.16 8.10 -16.06
CA GLY A 53 13.27 9.55 -15.87
C GLY A 53 13.38 9.94 -14.40
N GLY A 54 14.34 10.80 -14.03
CA GLY A 54 14.55 11.24 -12.64
C GLY A 54 13.32 11.86 -11.96
N GLY A 55 12.41 12.47 -12.73
CA GLY A 55 11.14 13.00 -12.22
C GLY A 55 10.20 11.94 -11.65
N PHE A 56 10.14 10.75 -12.28
CA PHE A 56 9.30 9.66 -11.81
C PHE A 56 9.80 9.12 -10.46
N ALA A 57 11.11 8.99 -10.31
CA ALA A 57 11.73 8.55 -9.06
C ALA A 57 11.49 9.51 -7.89
N PHE A 58 11.34 10.82 -8.13
CA PHE A 58 10.96 11.76 -7.07
C PHE A 58 9.51 11.58 -6.63
N VAL A 59 8.59 11.37 -7.57
CA VAL A 59 7.16 11.16 -7.27
C VAL A 59 6.95 9.82 -6.56
N GLU A 60 7.66 8.78 -6.98
CA GLU A 60 7.63 7.45 -6.35
C GLU A 60 8.19 7.50 -4.92
N ALA A 61 9.34 8.14 -4.70
CA ALA A 61 9.89 8.34 -3.36
C ALA A 61 8.95 9.16 -2.48
N PHE A 62 8.37 10.24 -3.02
CA PHE A 62 7.39 11.06 -2.30
C PHE A 62 6.15 10.23 -1.91
N GLY A 63 5.59 9.48 -2.86
CA GLY A 63 4.43 8.61 -2.62
C GLY A 63 4.72 7.52 -1.59
N ALA A 64 5.91 6.91 -1.62
CA ALA A 64 6.33 5.95 -0.60
C ALA A 64 6.36 6.58 0.80
N GLY A 65 6.78 7.85 0.90
CA GLY A 65 6.75 8.60 2.15
C GLY A 65 5.32 8.86 2.63
N VAL A 66 4.43 9.24 1.70
CA VAL A 66 3.00 9.43 2.00
C VAL A 66 2.38 8.14 2.54
N ILE A 67 2.55 7.01 1.85
CA ILE A 67 2.01 5.70 2.25
C ILE A 67 2.56 5.25 3.61
N LEU A 68 3.87 5.45 3.83
CA LEU A 68 4.50 5.15 5.12
C LEU A 68 3.86 5.95 6.26
N ALA A 69 3.63 7.24 6.05
CA ALA A 69 2.97 8.10 7.01
C ALA A 69 1.47 7.78 7.17
N THR A 70 0.77 7.35 6.11
CA THR A 70 -0.61 6.86 6.23
C THR A 70 -0.66 5.68 7.20
N GLY A 71 0.21 4.69 7.03
CA GLY A 71 0.25 3.53 7.92
C GLY A 71 0.58 3.88 9.38
N PHE A 72 1.62 4.68 9.61
CA PHE A 72 2.09 4.98 10.98
C PHE A 72 1.34 6.09 11.71
N VAL A 73 0.89 7.12 10.99
CA VAL A 73 0.41 8.37 11.61
C VAL A 73 -1.10 8.52 11.48
N HIS A 74 -1.72 7.94 10.45
CA HIS A 74 -3.16 8.00 10.27
C HIS A 74 -3.84 6.73 10.78
N MET A 75 -3.53 5.58 10.17
CA MET A 75 -4.30 4.36 10.38
C MET A 75 -4.00 3.66 11.70
N LEU A 76 -2.72 3.56 12.07
CA LEU A 76 -2.36 2.86 13.31
C LEU A 76 -2.90 3.59 14.56
N PRO A 77 -2.78 4.93 14.70
CA PRO A 77 -3.38 5.63 15.83
C PRO A 77 -4.91 5.58 15.86
N GLU A 78 -5.58 5.71 14.70
CA GLU A 78 -7.04 5.60 14.59
C GLU A 78 -7.53 4.21 14.98
N ALA A 79 -6.77 3.17 14.63
CA ALA A 79 -7.02 1.82 15.06
C ALA A 79 -6.82 1.62 16.58
N GLU A 80 -5.83 2.28 17.18
CA GLU A 80 -5.61 2.27 18.63
C GLU A 80 -6.79 2.92 19.38
N GLU A 81 -7.25 4.08 18.91
CA GLU A 81 -8.40 4.79 19.48
C GLU A 81 -9.68 3.96 19.37
N SER A 82 -9.99 3.43 18.17
CA SER A 82 -11.15 2.57 17.94
C SER A 82 -11.15 1.32 18.82
N LEU A 83 -10.00 0.64 18.99
CA LEU A 83 -9.91 -0.53 19.88
C LEU A 83 -10.01 -0.16 21.36
N ALA A 84 -9.50 1.00 21.76
CA ALA A 84 -9.59 1.46 23.15
C ALA A 84 -11.03 1.81 23.55
N ASP A 85 -11.77 2.45 22.64
CA ASP A 85 -13.14 2.90 22.86
C ASP A 85 -14.19 1.81 22.69
N ALA A 86 -13.83 0.66 22.08
CA ALA A 86 -14.68 -0.52 21.95
C ALA A 86 -15.17 -1.13 23.29
N ALA A 87 -14.94 -0.49 24.45
CA ALA A 87 -15.50 -0.78 25.77
C ALA A 87 -15.52 -2.28 26.13
N MET A 88 -14.43 -2.97 25.84
CA MET A 88 -14.26 -4.40 26.15
C MET A 88 -13.86 -4.55 27.63
N PRO A 89 -14.66 -5.19 28.49
CA PRO A 89 -14.49 -5.15 29.96
C PRO A 89 -13.33 -6.02 30.50
N ALA A 90 -12.29 -6.29 29.71
CA ALA A 90 -11.16 -7.14 30.11
C ALA A 90 -9.86 -6.33 30.16
N ARG A 91 -9.21 -6.29 31.34
CA ARG A 91 -7.88 -5.66 31.57
C ARG A 91 -6.82 -6.00 30.52
N ALA A 92 -6.90 -7.18 29.91
CA ALA A 92 -5.97 -7.59 28.86
C ALA A 92 -5.99 -6.64 27.64
N TRP A 93 -7.16 -6.11 27.27
CA TRP A 93 -7.35 -5.24 26.08
C TRP A 93 -6.92 -3.79 26.30
N THR A 94 -6.96 -3.31 27.53
CA THR A 94 -6.54 -1.95 27.88
C THR A 94 -5.05 -1.86 28.23
N GLU A 95 -4.41 -2.96 28.64
CA GLU A 95 -2.99 -2.97 29.02
C GLU A 95 -2.05 -3.39 27.87
N PHE A 96 -2.57 -4.04 26.83
CA PHE A 96 -1.78 -4.54 25.70
C PHE A 96 -2.07 -3.77 24.40
N PRO A 97 -1.05 -3.32 23.64
CA PRO A 97 -1.24 -2.56 22.40
C PRO A 97 -1.69 -3.48 21.26
N PHE A 98 -2.96 -3.88 21.27
CA PHE A 98 -3.53 -4.83 20.31
C PHE A 98 -3.44 -4.35 18.87
N ALA A 99 -3.62 -3.05 18.62
CA ALA A 99 -3.50 -2.49 17.28
C ALA A 99 -2.08 -2.67 16.72
N GLY A 100 -1.07 -2.23 17.48
CA GLY A 100 0.34 -2.42 17.14
C GLY A 100 0.72 -3.89 16.97
N PHE A 101 0.19 -4.78 17.81
CA PHE A 101 0.39 -6.23 17.66
C PHE A 101 -0.21 -6.77 16.36
N ALA A 102 -1.47 -6.43 16.05
CA ALA A 102 -2.13 -6.86 14.83
C ALA A 102 -1.42 -6.31 13.57
N ALA A 103 -0.98 -5.04 13.60
CA ALA A 103 -0.19 -4.44 12.54
C ALA A 103 1.15 -5.17 12.34
N MET A 104 1.86 -5.49 13.42
CA MET A 104 3.12 -6.25 13.35
C MET A 104 2.89 -7.66 12.78
N VAL A 105 1.86 -8.38 13.24
CA VAL A 105 1.52 -9.70 12.72
C VAL A 105 1.15 -9.63 11.24
N ALA A 106 0.39 -8.62 10.83
CA ALA A 106 0.05 -8.39 9.44
C ALA A 106 1.30 -8.09 8.59
N ALA A 107 2.23 -7.26 9.06
CA ALA A 107 3.48 -6.97 8.37
C ALA A 107 4.36 -8.24 8.20
N LEU A 108 4.48 -9.06 9.25
CA LEU A 108 5.20 -10.34 9.19
C LEU A 108 4.48 -11.35 8.27
N GLY A 109 3.14 -11.37 8.30
CA GLY A 109 2.32 -12.16 7.40
C GLY A 109 2.54 -11.76 5.94
N THR A 110 2.57 -10.47 5.64
CA THR A 110 2.89 -9.93 4.31
C THR A 110 4.28 -10.35 3.86
N LEU A 111 5.30 -10.24 4.73
CA LEU A 111 6.64 -10.74 4.44
C LEU A 111 6.64 -12.24 4.07
N ALA A 112 5.92 -13.06 4.84
CA ALA A 112 5.81 -14.49 4.58
C ALA A 112 5.11 -14.77 3.25
N LEU A 113 4.04 -14.02 2.93
CA LEU A 113 3.33 -14.15 1.66
C LEU A 113 4.18 -13.71 0.47
N ASP A 114 4.94 -12.63 0.60
CA ASP A 114 5.88 -12.16 -0.44
C ASP A 114 6.97 -13.21 -0.72
N PHE A 115 7.54 -13.79 0.35
CA PHE A 115 8.55 -14.86 0.23
C PHE A 115 7.97 -16.16 -0.38
N ILE A 116 6.83 -16.64 0.13
CA ILE A 116 6.18 -17.86 -0.38
C ILE A 116 5.73 -17.67 -1.83
N GLY A 117 5.13 -16.51 -2.15
CA GLY A 117 4.68 -16.16 -3.49
C GLY A 117 5.83 -16.19 -4.49
N THR A 118 6.94 -15.55 -4.14
CA THR A 118 8.14 -15.52 -4.98
C THR A 118 8.75 -16.91 -5.16
N THR A 119 8.96 -17.65 -4.08
CA THR A 119 9.60 -18.98 -4.13
C THR A 119 8.76 -20.06 -4.83
N PHE A 120 7.45 -20.06 -4.63
CA PHE A 120 6.55 -21.02 -5.29
C PHE A 120 6.56 -20.84 -6.81
N TYR A 121 6.50 -19.59 -7.27
CA TYR A 121 6.54 -19.25 -8.69
C TYR A 121 7.89 -19.57 -9.33
N GLU A 122 9.00 -19.24 -8.64
CA GLU A 122 10.34 -19.58 -9.11
C GLU A 122 10.52 -21.09 -9.28
N ARG A 123 10.04 -21.90 -8.32
CA ARG A 123 10.10 -23.37 -8.43
C ARG A 123 9.27 -23.91 -9.60
N LYS A 124 8.05 -23.37 -9.81
CA LYS A 124 7.18 -23.81 -10.91
C LYS A 124 7.76 -23.46 -12.28
N HIS A 125 8.29 -22.25 -12.44
CA HIS A 125 8.95 -21.84 -13.68
C HIS A 125 10.32 -22.50 -13.90
N GLY A 126 11.08 -22.75 -12.84
CA GLY A 126 12.32 -23.52 -12.90
C GLY A 126 12.08 -24.95 -13.36
N ALA A 127 11.01 -25.59 -12.86
CA ALA A 127 10.58 -26.91 -13.31
C ALA A 127 10.10 -26.93 -14.77
N GLU A 128 9.37 -25.90 -15.22
CA GLU A 128 8.95 -25.78 -16.63
C GLU A 128 10.12 -25.50 -17.58
N LYS A 129 11.05 -24.60 -17.22
CA LYS A 129 12.30 -24.38 -17.98
C LYS A 129 13.17 -25.64 -17.99
N GLY A 130 13.23 -26.37 -16.88
CA GLY A 130 13.92 -27.67 -16.78
C GLY A 130 13.31 -28.72 -17.70
N LYS A 131 11.98 -28.79 -17.81
CA LYS A 131 11.28 -29.65 -18.76
C LYS A 131 11.52 -29.26 -20.22
N GLN A 132 11.46 -27.97 -20.56
CA GLN A 132 11.76 -27.49 -21.92
C GLN A 132 13.23 -27.67 -22.31
N LYS A 133 14.16 -27.54 -21.35
CA LYS A 133 15.58 -27.82 -21.57
C LYS A 133 15.82 -29.33 -21.69
N ALA A 134 15.17 -30.17 -20.88
CA ALA A 134 15.24 -31.62 -21.03
C ALA A 134 14.65 -32.11 -22.36
N GLU A 135 13.58 -31.47 -22.84
CA GLU A 135 12.96 -31.76 -24.14
C GLU A 135 13.86 -31.30 -25.32
N ARG A 136 14.60 -30.18 -25.17
CA ARG A 136 15.63 -29.76 -26.15
C ARG A 136 16.93 -30.57 -26.08
N VAL A 137 17.31 -31.06 -24.89
CA VAL A 137 18.53 -31.85 -24.65
C VAL A 137 18.31 -33.34 -24.92
N GLY A 138 17.08 -33.78 -25.20
CA GLY A 138 16.79 -35.08 -25.82
C GLY A 138 17.46 -35.31 -27.18
N VAL A 139 18.19 -34.32 -27.71
CA VAL A 139 19.02 -34.40 -28.92
C VAL A 139 20.48 -34.00 -28.62
N TRP A 140 21.09 -34.44 -27.51
CA TRP A 140 22.56 -34.56 -27.42
C TRP A 140 23.02 -35.44 -26.24
N SER A 141 23.70 -36.55 -26.55
CA SER A 141 24.50 -37.32 -25.59
C SER A 141 25.70 -36.53 -25.03
N PRO A 142 26.01 -36.63 -23.74
CA PRO A 142 27.34 -36.29 -23.24
C PRO A 142 28.06 -37.46 -22.54
N SER A 143 29.36 -37.57 -22.83
CA SER A 143 30.37 -38.37 -22.11
C SER A 143 30.76 -37.73 -20.76
N PRO A 144 31.41 -38.48 -19.83
CA PRO A 144 31.47 -38.14 -18.41
C PRO A 144 32.76 -37.40 -17.97
N GLY A 145 32.64 -36.66 -16.87
CA GLY A 145 33.72 -36.07 -16.05
C GLY A 145 33.31 -34.67 -15.57
N SER A 146 33.42 -34.27 -14.30
CA SER A 146 34.05 -34.82 -13.10
C SER A 146 33.40 -34.16 -11.88
N ASP A 147 33.30 -34.90 -10.78
CA ASP A 147 32.83 -34.46 -9.47
C ASP A 147 33.69 -33.31 -8.90
N GLU A 148 33.05 -32.36 -8.23
CA GLU A 148 33.66 -31.75 -7.03
C GLU A 148 32.58 -31.24 -6.08
N PHE A 149 32.67 -31.78 -4.87
CA PHE A 149 31.84 -31.58 -3.69
C PHE A 149 32.42 -30.39 -2.93
N ASN A 150 31.60 -29.41 -2.51
CA ASN A 150 31.96 -28.68 -1.30
C ASN A 150 30.75 -28.19 -0.52
N ASP A 151 30.85 -28.41 0.78
CA ASP A 151 29.85 -28.27 1.83
C ASP A 151 30.00 -26.91 2.54
N ASP A 152 28.88 -26.47 3.11
CA ASP A 152 28.70 -25.53 4.23
C ASP A 152 29.40 -24.14 4.28
N ALA A 153 28.57 -23.09 4.29
CA ALA A 153 28.65 -22.01 5.30
C ALA A 153 27.34 -21.18 5.33
N MET A 154 26.50 -21.47 6.32
CA MET A 154 25.40 -20.65 6.79
C MET A 154 25.95 -19.32 7.37
N HIS A 155 25.55 -18.18 6.80
CA HIS A 155 25.74 -16.87 7.43
C HIS A 155 24.49 -15.99 7.35
N ILE A 156 24.27 -15.32 8.48
CA ILE A 156 23.10 -14.63 9.00
C ILE A 156 22.85 -13.26 8.30
N ILE A 157 21.56 -12.96 8.08
CA ILE A 157 20.89 -11.68 7.75
C ILE A 157 21.43 -10.93 6.52
N GLY A 158 20.74 -11.08 5.39
CA GLY A 158 20.94 -10.26 4.19
C GLY A 158 19.63 -10.06 3.43
N VAL A 159 19.15 -8.83 3.35
CA VAL A 159 18.04 -8.37 2.49
C VAL A 159 18.47 -8.34 1.00
N HIS A 160 19.40 -9.22 0.61
CA HIS A 160 19.98 -9.33 -0.73
C HIS A 160 20.65 -10.70 -0.89
N ALA A 161 19.86 -11.76 -1.09
CA ALA A 161 20.40 -13.06 -1.49
C ALA A 161 19.47 -13.79 -2.45
N HIS A 162 19.24 -13.22 -3.64
CA HIS A 162 18.77 -13.98 -4.81
C HIS A 162 19.40 -13.53 -6.15
N ALA A 163 20.45 -12.70 -6.15
CA ALA A 163 21.01 -12.15 -7.40
C ALA A 163 22.50 -12.44 -7.67
N ALA A 164 23.26 -13.03 -6.73
CA ALA A 164 24.73 -13.04 -6.85
C ALA A 164 25.40 -14.41 -6.65
N ALA A 165 24.81 -15.48 -7.15
CA ALA A 165 25.52 -16.73 -7.39
C ALA A 165 24.74 -17.59 -8.38
N HIS A 166 24.93 -17.33 -9.68
CA HIS A 166 24.96 -18.28 -10.80
C HIS A 166 24.82 -17.48 -12.11
N GLY A 167 25.62 -17.87 -13.09
CA GLY A 167 25.96 -17.10 -14.27
C GLY A 167 24.81 -16.41 -15.02
N GLU A 168 25.19 -15.25 -15.54
CA GLU A 168 24.56 -14.42 -16.56
C GLU A 168 23.82 -15.20 -17.66
N VAL A 169 22.54 -15.52 -17.42
CA VAL A 169 21.55 -15.88 -18.46
C VAL A 169 20.15 -15.40 -18.02
N ASP A 170 19.76 -14.20 -18.45
CA ASP A 170 18.38 -13.79 -18.78
C ASP A 170 17.24 -14.23 -17.81
N GLY A 171 17.50 -14.22 -16.50
CA GLY A 171 16.61 -14.74 -15.45
C GLY A 171 16.04 -13.70 -14.47
N GLY A 172 16.64 -12.51 -14.37
CA GLY A 172 16.25 -11.48 -13.39
C GLY A 172 14.86 -10.86 -13.62
N GLY A 173 14.35 -10.88 -14.86
CA GLY A 173 13.06 -10.28 -15.19
C GLY A 173 11.83 -11.09 -14.77
N VAL A 174 11.97 -12.38 -14.45
CA VAL A 174 10.85 -13.25 -14.08
C VAL A 174 10.52 -13.15 -12.59
N SER A 175 11.54 -13.10 -11.72
CA SER A 175 11.37 -12.95 -10.27
C SER A 175 10.75 -11.59 -9.92
N SER A 176 11.21 -10.51 -10.57
CA SER A 176 10.65 -9.16 -10.37
C SER A 176 9.19 -9.06 -10.80
N HIS A 177 8.81 -9.67 -11.94
CA HIS A 177 7.44 -9.66 -12.43
C HIS A 177 6.47 -10.36 -11.47
N VAL A 178 6.83 -11.54 -10.99
CA VAL A 178 6.01 -12.30 -10.01
C VAL A 178 5.86 -11.50 -8.72
N ARG A 179 6.95 -10.90 -8.24
CA ARG A 179 6.92 -10.07 -7.05
C ARG A 179 5.94 -8.90 -7.23
N HIS A 180 6.01 -8.16 -8.34
CA HIS A 180 5.05 -7.07 -8.60
C HIS A 180 3.59 -7.54 -8.64
N VAL A 181 3.32 -8.77 -9.12
CA VAL A 181 1.98 -9.38 -9.06
C VAL A 181 1.56 -9.59 -7.60
N VAL A 182 2.38 -10.27 -6.79
CA VAL A 182 2.07 -10.58 -5.38
C VAL A 182 1.88 -9.28 -4.58
N VAL A 183 2.83 -8.36 -4.71
CA VAL A 183 2.84 -7.02 -4.11
C VAL A 183 1.58 -6.24 -4.50
N SER A 184 1.17 -6.25 -5.77
CA SER A 184 -0.06 -5.57 -6.21
C SER A 184 -1.33 -6.13 -5.56
N GLN A 185 -1.41 -7.46 -5.37
CA GLN A 185 -2.57 -8.11 -4.77
C GLN A 185 -2.64 -7.86 -3.26
N ILE A 186 -1.50 -7.92 -2.55
CA ILE A 186 -1.45 -7.67 -1.12
C ILE A 186 -1.73 -6.19 -0.82
N LEU A 187 -1.18 -5.28 -1.63
CA LEU A 187 -1.45 -3.85 -1.53
C LEU A 187 -2.93 -3.55 -1.76
N GLU A 188 -3.53 -4.13 -2.81
CA GLU A 188 -4.95 -3.96 -3.10
C GLU A 188 -5.81 -4.48 -1.94
N LEU A 189 -5.45 -5.62 -1.32
CA LEU A 189 -6.16 -6.13 -0.14
C LEU A 189 -6.12 -5.15 1.04
N GLY A 190 -4.93 -4.66 1.40
CA GLY A 190 -4.76 -3.74 2.53
C GLY A 190 -5.44 -2.38 2.31
N ILE A 191 -5.37 -1.84 1.08
CA ILE A 191 -6.06 -0.60 0.73
C ILE A 191 -7.57 -0.81 0.75
N VAL A 192 -8.09 -1.90 0.18
CA VAL A 192 -9.54 -2.14 0.10
C VAL A 192 -10.16 -2.28 1.49
N SER A 193 -9.53 -3.01 2.42
CA SER A 193 -10.07 -3.16 3.78
C SER A 193 -10.20 -1.81 4.48
N HIS A 194 -9.16 -0.99 4.46
CA HIS A 194 -9.20 0.35 5.06
C HIS A 194 -10.13 1.32 4.32
N SER A 195 -10.15 1.26 2.99
CA SER A 195 -11.01 2.12 2.17
C SER A 195 -12.50 1.89 2.43
N VAL A 196 -12.88 0.64 2.79
CA VAL A 196 -14.26 0.33 3.18
C VAL A 196 -14.59 0.86 4.57
N THR A 197 -13.71 0.67 5.56
CA THR A 197 -13.94 1.14 6.94
C THR A 197 -14.05 2.65 6.98
N ILE A 198 -13.06 3.37 6.45
CA ILE A 198 -13.06 4.84 6.43
C ILE A 198 -14.22 5.40 5.62
N GLY A 199 -14.60 4.72 4.52
CA GLY A 199 -15.75 5.10 3.71
C GLY A 199 -17.05 4.98 4.49
N LEU A 200 -17.26 3.86 5.18
CA LEU A 200 -18.45 3.62 5.99
C LEU A 200 -18.55 4.66 7.13
N SER A 201 -17.48 4.87 7.88
CA SER A 201 -17.41 5.82 9.00
C SER A 201 -17.67 7.26 8.55
N LEU A 202 -17.03 7.70 7.45
CA LEU A 202 -17.28 9.02 6.84
C LEU A 202 -18.73 9.16 6.34
N GLY A 203 -19.29 8.10 5.77
CA GLY A 203 -20.65 8.10 5.25
C GLY A 203 -21.71 8.25 6.34
N VAL A 204 -21.46 7.69 7.52
CA VAL A 204 -22.38 7.77 8.68
C VAL A 204 -22.17 9.07 9.47
N SER A 205 -20.95 9.62 9.49
CA SER A 205 -20.60 10.84 10.25
C SER A 205 -21.53 12.03 9.97
N GLN A 206 -21.97 12.73 11.01
CA GLN A 206 -22.83 13.92 10.89
C GLN A 206 -22.11 15.21 11.29
N ASN A 207 -20.78 15.19 11.39
CA ASN A 207 -19.98 16.32 11.85
C ASN A 207 -19.19 16.97 10.69
N PRO A 208 -19.64 18.11 10.14
CA PRO A 208 -18.92 18.83 9.09
C PRO A 208 -17.49 19.22 9.45
N CYS A 209 -17.21 19.48 10.72
CA CYS A 209 -15.88 19.88 11.19
C CYS A 209 -14.87 18.73 11.11
N THR A 210 -15.33 17.48 11.27
CA THR A 210 -14.53 16.27 11.06
C THR A 210 -14.45 15.93 9.56
N ILE A 211 -15.56 16.03 8.83
CA ILE A 211 -15.61 15.65 7.40
C ILE A 211 -14.72 16.56 6.54
N ARG A 212 -14.71 17.88 6.78
CA ARG A 212 -13.96 18.85 5.94
C ARG A 212 -12.46 18.54 5.81
N PRO A 213 -11.70 18.40 6.90
CA PRO A 213 -10.28 18.11 6.79
C PRO A 213 -10.03 16.67 6.30
N LEU A 214 -10.89 15.71 6.67
CA LEU A 214 -10.81 14.33 6.16
C LEU A 214 -10.88 14.28 4.63
N ILE A 215 -11.73 15.08 3.98
CA ILE A 215 -11.77 15.13 2.50
C ILE A 215 -10.41 15.45 1.91
N ALA A 216 -9.71 16.44 2.47
CA ALA A 216 -8.39 16.85 1.98
C ALA A 216 -7.34 15.78 2.26
N ALA A 217 -7.31 15.21 3.46
CA ALA A 217 -6.40 14.14 3.83
C ALA A 217 -6.62 12.89 2.97
N LEU A 218 -7.86 12.39 2.88
CA LEU A 218 -8.27 11.23 2.10
C LEU A 218 -7.95 11.42 0.61
N SER A 219 -8.35 12.55 0.02
CA SER A 219 -8.04 12.80 -1.40
C SER A 219 -6.54 12.81 -1.68
N PHE A 220 -5.74 13.34 -0.74
CA PHE A 220 -4.30 13.44 -0.90
C PHE A 220 -3.60 12.08 -0.81
N HIS A 221 -3.81 11.30 0.26
CA HIS A 221 -3.14 10.00 0.37
C HIS A 221 -3.71 8.98 -0.61
N GLN A 222 -5.03 9.00 -0.88
CA GLN A 222 -5.64 8.13 -1.88
C GLN A 222 -5.04 8.34 -3.27
N PHE A 223 -4.70 9.59 -3.64
CA PHE A 223 -3.99 9.83 -4.90
C PHE A 223 -2.65 9.09 -4.96
N PHE A 224 -1.85 9.16 -3.90
CA PHE A 224 -0.52 8.53 -3.86
C PHE A 224 -0.55 7.02 -3.66
N GLU A 225 -1.54 6.50 -2.93
CA GLU A 225 -1.83 5.06 -2.86
C GLU A 225 -2.21 4.51 -4.23
N GLY A 226 -3.07 5.23 -4.96
CA GLY A 226 -3.44 4.91 -6.33
C GLY A 226 -2.24 4.97 -7.28
N PHE A 227 -1.36 5.96 -7.10
CA PHE A 227 -0.11 6.07 -7.85
C PHE A 227 0.80 4.85 -7.62
N ALA A 228 1.01 4.44 -6.36
CA ALA A 228 1.82 3.26 -6.05
C ALA A 228 1.20 1.97 -6.62
N LEU A 229 -0.10 1.77 -6.41
CA LEU A 229 -0.80 0.61 -6.96
C LEU A 229 -0.75 0.58 -8.49
N GLY A 230 -1.00 1.71 -9.15
CA GLY A 230 -0.91 1.85 -10.60
C GLY A 230 0.49 1.54 -11.13
N ALA A 231 1.54 1.96 -10.41
CA ALA A 231 2.93 1.65 -10.77
C ALA A 231 3.21 0.14 -10.69
N TYR A 232 2.71 -0.56 -9.67
CA TYR A 232 2.84 -2.01 -9.57
C TYR A 232 2.00 -2.76 -10.61
N ILE A 233 0.75 -2.36 -10.85
CA ILE A 233 -0.10 -2.95 -11.90
C ILE A 233 0.57 -2.82 -13.27
N SER A 234 1.12 -1.63 -13.56
CA SER A 234 1.81 -1.36 -14.82
C SER A 234 3.02 -2.26 -15.05
N GLN A 235 3.76 -2.59 -13.99
CA GLN A 235 4.93 -3.48 -13.99
C GLN A 235 4.55 -4.98 -13.97
N ALA A 236 3.41 -5.32 -13.37
CA ALA A 236 2.85 -6.67 -13.32
C ALA A 236 2.29 -7.17 -14.66
N ARG A 237 2.37 -6.38 -15.75
CA ARG A 237 1.98 -6.70 -17.13
C ARG A 237 0.71 -7.56 -17.25
N PHE A 238 -0.32 -7.23 -16.49
CA PHE A 238 -1.60 -7.92 -16.59
C PHE A 238 -2.27 -7.66 -17.95
N SER A 239 -3.34 -8.40 -18.25
CA SER A 239 -4.19 -8.06 -19.38
C SER A 239 -4.91 -6.73 -19.09
N SER A 240 -5.17 -5.93 -20.13
CA SER A 240 -5.83 -4.62 -19.98
C SER A 240 -7.16 -4.69 -19.21
N LEU A 241 -7.88 -5.82 -19.31
CA LEU A 241 -9.10 -6.05 -18.54
C LEU A 241 -8.81 -6.18 -17.05
N LYS A 242 -7.79 -6.96 -16.66
CA LYS A 242 -7.40 -7.11 -15.26
C LYS A 242 -6.88 -5.79 -14.68
N GLU A 243 -6.03 -5.08 -15.43
CA GLU A 243 -5.54 -3.75 -15.05
C GLU A 243 -6.72 -2.79 -14.81
N ALA A 244 -7.70 -2.77 -15.72
CA ALA A 244 -8.90 -1.93 -15.58
C ALA A 244 -9.79 -2.36 -14.40
N VAL A 245 -9.99 -3.66 -14.19
CA VAL A 245 -10.79 -4.17 -13.07
C VAL A 245 -10.17 -3.77 -11.73
N MET A 246 -8.86 -4.00 -11.54
CA MET A 246 -8.17 -3.60 -10.30
C MET A 246 -8.21 -2.08 -10.09
N ALA A 247 -7.96 -1.29 -11.14
CA ALA A 247 -8.07 0.17 -11.07
C ALA A 247 -9.49 0.65 -10.69
N CYS A 248 -10.52 0.01 -11.24
CA CYS A 248 -11.91 0.28 -10.88
C CYS A 248 -12.22 -0.11 -9.44
N PHE A 249 -11.75 -1.26 -8.96
CA PHE A 249 -11.93 -1.67 -7.57
C PHE A 249 -11.32 -0.65 -6.62
N PHE A 250 -10.06 -0.27 -6.82
CA PHE A 250 -9.40 0.78 -6.04
C PHE A 250 -10.19 2.09 -6.05
N ALA A 251 -10.60 2.58 -7.23
CA ALA A 251 -11.25 3.88 -7.35
C ALA A 251 -12.67 3.93 -6.78
N LEU A 252 -13.41 2.82 -6.82
CA LEU A 252 -14.81 2.76 -6.40
C LEU A 252 -15.01 2.32 -4.96
N THR A 253 -14.00 1.72 -4.33
CA THR A 253 -14.15 1.16 -2.97
C THR A 253 -14.49 2.23 -1.95
N THR A 254 -13.70 3.31 -1.84
CA THR A 254 -13.97 4.39 -0.87
C THR A 254 -15.27 5.14 -1.18
N PRO A 255 -15.54 5.61 -2.42
CA PRO A 255 -16.82 6.24 -2.75
C PRO A 255 -18.02 5.32 -2.52
N GLY A 256 -17.86 4.03 -2.80
CA GLY A 256 -18.86 2.99 -2.52
C GLY A 256 -19.09 2.81 -1.02
N GLY A 257 -18.02 2.77 -0.22
CA GLY A 257 -18.07 2.73 1.24
C GLY A 257 -18.82 3.93 1.83
N ILE A 258 -18.54 5.14 1.33
CA ILE A 258 -19.28 6.36 1.71
C ILE A 258 -20.76 6.22 1.37
N GLY A 259 -21.09 5.80 0.14
CA GLY A 259 -22.47 5.56 -0.27
C GLY A 259 -23.20 4.51 0.59
N LEU A 260 -22.50 3.43 0.95
CA LEU A 260 -23.01 2.41 1.86
C LEU A 260 -23.24 2.99 3.26
N GLY A 261 -22.31 3.79 3.79
CA GLY A 261 -22.45 4.50 5.06
C GLY A 261 -23.65 5.45 5.07
N LEU A 262 -23.87 6.22 4.00
CA LEU A 262 -25.08 7.05 3.86
C LEU A 262 -26.35 6.21 3.93
N SER A 263 -26.37 5.06 3.24
CA SER A 263 -27.55 4.18 3.22
C SER A 263 -27.79 3.49 4.57
N ALA A 264 -26.71 3.20 5.29
CA ALA A 264 -26.73 2.50 6.56
C ALA A 264 -26.89 3.42 7.77
N ALA A 265 -26.76 4.75 7.59
CA ALA A 265 -26.76 5.74 8.67
C ALA A 265 -28.00 5.72 9.58
N SER A 266 -29.11 5.10 9.14
CA SER A 266 -30.34 4.97 9.95
C SER A 266 -30.36 3.74 10.87
N PHE A 267 -29.52 2.73 10.63
CA PHE A 267 -29.55 1.45 11.37
C PHE A 267 -28.18 0.94 11.79
N TYR A 268 -27.09 1.53 11.31
CA TYR A 268 -25.73 1.22 11.69
C TYR A 268 -25.22 2.26 12.69
N ASP A 269 -24.75 1.77 13.84
CA ASP A 269 -24.15 2.58 14.90
C ASP A 269 -22.62 2.38 14.88
N PRO A 270 -21.85 3.36 14.38
CA PRO A 270 -20.39 3.27 14.31
C PRO A 270 -19.76 3.26 15.70
N ASP A 271 -20.44 3.82 16.70
CA ASP A 271 -19.95 3.91 18.08
C ASP A 271 -20.25 2.63 18.87
N SER A 272 -20.84 1.61 18.24
CA SER A 272 -21.09 0.33 18.91
C SER A 272 -19.78 -0.43 19.17
N PRO A 273 -19.61 -1.07 20.34
CA PRO A 273 -18.39 -1.83 20.69
C PRO A 273 -17.89 -2.79 19.62
N THR A 274 -18.83 -3.46 18.93
CA THR A 274 -18.50 -4.40 17.86
C THR A 274 -18.04 -3.72 16.57
N ALA A 275 -18.59 -2.54 16.25
CA ALA A 275 -18.18 -1.77 15.08
C ALA A 275 -16.76 -1.25 15.27
N MET A 276 -16.50 -0.58 16.40
CA MET A 276 -15.18 -0.04 16.74
C MET A 276 -14.12 -1.14 16.86
N ALA A 277 -14.47 -2.30 17.43
CA ALA A 277 -13.56 -3.44 17.48
C ALA A 277 -13.20 -3.99 16.09
N ALA A 278 -14.18 -4.04 15.18
CA ALA A 278 -13.96 -4.51 13.81
C ALA A 278 -13.15 -3.49 13.00
N GLU A 279 -13.50 -2.21 13.08
CA GLU A 279 -12.79 -1.09 12.47
C GLU A 279 -11.33 -1.05 12.92
N GLY A 280 -11.10 -1.00 14.23
CA GLY A 280 -9.75 -0.95 14.77
C GLY A 280 -8.91 -2.18 14.42
N LEU A 281 -9.49 -3.39 14.38
CA LEU A 281 -8.75 -4.58 13.93
C LEU A 281 -8.41 -4.53 12.44
N LEU A 282 -9.37 -4.15 11.59
CA LEU A 282 -9.17 -4.06 10.14
C LEU A 282 -8.17 -2.97 9.77
N ASP A 283 -8.24 -1.81 10.42
CA ASP A 283 -7.29 -0.71 10.21
C ASP A 283 -5.91 -1.04 10.73
N SER A 284 -5.79 -1.75 11.86
CA SER A 284 -4.50 -2.26 12.35
C SER A 284 -3.82 -3.18 11.34
N ILE A 285 -4.57 -4.16 10.81
CA ILE A 285 -4.06 -5.10 9.80
C ILE A 285 -3.64 -4.34 8.55
N SER A 286 -4.48 -3.42 8.08
CA SER A 286 -4.23 -2.62 6.88
C SER A 286 -3.01 -1.71 7.06
N ALA A 287 -2.84 -1.10 8.23
CA ALA A 287 -1.67 -0.29 8.59
C ALA A 287 -0.39 -1.13 8.54
N GLY A 288 -0.42 -2.33 9.11
CA GLY A 288 0.70 -3.28 9.06
C GLY A 288 1.10 -3.67 7.64
N ILE A 289 0.11 -3.91 6.77
CA ILE A 289 0.34 -4.16 5.34
C ILE A 289 0.99 -2.93 4.70
N LEU A 290 0.41 -1.73 4.84
CA LEU A 290 0.93 -0.50 4.21
C LEU A 290 2.34 -0.13 4.70
N ILE A 291 2.63 -0.32 5.99
CA ILE A 291 3.98 -0.11 6.56
C ILE A 291 5.00 -1.04 5.90
N TYR A 292 4.68 -2.34 5.78
CA TYR A 292 5.55 -3.30 5.11
C TYR A 292 5.75 -2.90 3.64
N MET A 293 4.65 -2.64 2.93
CA MET A 293 4.66 -2.26 1.52
C MET A 293 5.51 -1.00 1.28
N ALA A 294 5.38 0.00 2.14
CA ALA A 294 6.16 1.23 2.04
C ALA A 294 7.66 1.01 2.30
N LEU A 295 8.02 0.32 3.39
CA LEU A 295 9.42 0.15 3.75
C LEU A 295 10.16 -0.87 2.88
N VAL A 296 9.52 -2.00 2.59
CA VAL A 296 10.18 -3.15 1.95
C VAL A 296 9.99 -3.13 0.44
N ASP A 297 8.77 -2.90 -0.04
CA ASP A 297 8.46 -3.00 -1.47
C ASP A 297 8.70 -1.70 -2.23
N LEU A 298 8.36 -0.55 -1.64
CA LEU A 298 8.57 0.76 -2.27
C LEU A 298 9.99 1.30 -1.96
N VAL A 299 10.36 1.40 -0.68
CA VAL A 299 11.65 2.00 -0.28
C VAL A 299 12.83 1.05 -0.51
N ALA A 300 12.81 -0.15 0.08
CA ALA A 300 13.99 -1.00 0.03
C ALA A 300 14.25 -1.61 -1.35
N ALA A 301 13.19 -2.01 -2.05
CA ALA A 301 13.33 -2.75 -3.30
C ALA A 301 13.35 -1.90 -4.56
N ASP A 302 12.47 -0.92 -4.69
CA ASP A 302 12.45 -0.09 -5.89
C ASP A 302 13.36 1.14 -5.71
N PHE A 303 13.16 1.87 -4.62
CA PHE A 303 13.85 3.12 -4.39
C PHE A 303 15.38 2.96 -4.16
N LEU A 304 15.83 2.13 -3.23
CA LEU A 304 17.26 1.96 -2.95
C LEU A 304 18.04 1.37 -4.14
N ASP A 305 17.43 0.47 -4.91
CA ASP A 305 18.09 -0.12 -6.09
C ASP A 305 18.24 0.89 -7.23
N ARG A 306 17.25 1.76 -7.45
CA ARG A 306 17.38 2.91 -8.37
C ARG A 306 18.44 3.89 -7.91
N LEU A 307 18.52 4.14 -6.59
CA LEU A 307 19.53 5.04 -6.03
C LEU A 307 20.95 4.53 -6.25
N LYS A 308 21.21 3.23 -6.04
CA LYS A 308 22.54 2.62 -6.27
C LYS A 308 23.06 2.92 -7.68
N ASN A 309 22.18 2.85 -8.68
CA ASN A 309 22.53 3.05 -10.08
C ASN A 309 22.42 4.51 -10.56
N GLY A 310 21.85 5.40 -9.75
CA GLY A 310 21.61 6.81 -10.09
C GLY A 310 22.72 7.79 -9.70
N SER A 311 22.61 9.04 -10.17
CA SER A 311 23.52 10.14 -9.81
C SER A 311 23.31 10.61 -8.37
N THR A 312 24.33 11.21 -7.75
CA THR A 312 24.24 11.73 -6.38
C THR A 312 23.10 12.74 -6.19
N SER A 313 22.81 13.55 -7.20
CA SER A 313 21.70 14.51 -7.15
C SER A 313 20.34 13.81 -7.12
N LEU A 314 20.17 12.71 -7.85
CA LEU A 314 18.95 11.91 -7.82
C LEU A 314 18.77 11.27 -6.44
N ARG A 315 19.85 10.71 -5.88
CA ARG A 315 19.85 10.12 -4.52
C ARG A 315 19.39 11.10 -3.45
N VAL A 316 20.05 12.25 -3.39
CA VAL A 316 19.73 13.28 -2.38
C VAL A 316 18.32 13.82 -2.59
N GLY A 317 17.96 14.16 -3.84
CA GLY A 317 16.64 14.71 -4.14
C GLY A 317 15.51 13.75 -3.78
N SER A 318 15.69 12.44 -3.99
CA SER A 318 14.64 11.49 -3.69
C SER A 318 14.53 11.13 -2.21
N TYR A 319 15.62 11.15 -1.44
CA TYR A 319 15.51 11.11 0.02
C TYR A 319 14.76 12.32 0.56
N ILE A 320 15.05 13.52 0.03
CA ILE A 320 14.29 14.73 0.38
C ILE A 320 12.81 14.55 0.03
N ALA A 321 12.50 14.04 -1.17
CA ALA A 321 11.13 13.77 -1.58
C ALA A 321 10.40 12.77 -0.65
N LEU A 322 11.08 11.69 -0.25
CA LEU A 322 10.57 10.69 0.70
C LEU A 322 10.18 11.33 2.04
N PHE A 323 11.10 12.09 2.66
CA PHE A 323 10.81 12.77 3.93
C PHE A 323 9.76 13.86 3.79
N LEU A 324 9.72 14.58 2.65
CA LEU A 324 8.68 15.57 2.38
C LEU A 324 7.30 14.93 2.23
N GLY A 325 7.19 13.78 1.57
CA GLY A 325 5.94 13.04 1.44
C GLY A 325 5.42 12.60 2.81
N ALA A 326 6.29 11.97 3.61
CA ALA A 326 5.94 11.57 4.97
C ALA A 326 5.54 12.78 5.83
N GLY A 327 6.34 13.85 5.83
CA GLY A 327 6.08 15.05 6.60
C GLY A 327 4.78 15.76 6.19
N LEU A 328 4.47 15.85 4.89
CA LEU A 328 3.23 16.47 4.43
C LEU A 328 2.01 15.64 4.85
N MET A 329 2.07 14.32 4.71
CA MET A 329 0.97 13.45 5.15
C MET A 329 0.77 13.54 6.67
N SER A 330 1.83 13.57 7.47
CA SER A 330 1.74 13.79 8.92
C SER A 330 1.16 15.16 9.28
N LEU A 331 1.47 16.22 8.52
CA LEU A 331 0.89 17.55 8.73
C LEU A 331 -0.60 17.61 8.41
N LEU A 332 -1.06 16.82 7.43
CA LEU A 332 -2.48 16.69 7.13
C LEU A 332 -3.21 15.92 8.24
N ALA A 333 -2.57 14.89 8.81
CA ALA A 333 -3.11 14.14 9.95
C ALA A 333 -3.29 15.01 11.21
N LEU A 334 -2.46 16.04 11.44
CA LEU A 334 -2.64 16.97 12.56
C LEU A 334 -3.90 17.85 12.44
N ARG A 335 -4.49 17.94 11.25
CA ARG A 335 -5.67 18.77 10.97
C ARG A 335 -6.91 17.95 10.64
N ALA A 336 -6.79 16.62 10.57
CA ALA A 336 -7.87 15.68 10.29
C ALA A 336 -8.77 15.49 11.52
#